data_AF-A0A2E0EQA8-F1
#
_entry.id   AF-A0A2E0EQA8-F1
#
_cell.length_a   1.000
_cell.length_b   1.000
_cell.length_c   1.000
_cell.angle_alpha   90.00
_cell.angle_beta   90.00
_cell.angle_gamma   90.00
#
_symmetry.space_group_name_H-M   'P 1'
#
loop_
_entity.id
_entity.type
_entity.pdbx_description
1 polymer ?
#
loop_
_entity_poly.entity_id
_entity_poly.type
_entity_poly.pdbx_seq_one_letter_code
_entity_poly.pdbx_strand_id
1 'polypeptide(L)'
;MKIEKIFKYLILANIFLFVSIIISFKYQSTQIIELSKNLDKGFFDTPLGIFIVVLTLIIYIVAIYSLYNFKKFGKNLFLYVVLIYIFCILLGKIQILNPITYSLQYMATLTDGAILTLIYFSPIKEKFK
;
A
#
# COMPACT_ATOMS: atom_id res chain seq x y z
N MET A 1 -10.81 -6.44 -22.93
CA MET A 1 -10.08 -7.73 -22.88
C MET A 1 -8.59 -7.61 -22.53
N LYS A 2 -7.71 -7.00 -23.36
CA LYS A 2 -6.28 -6.94 -23.02
C LYS A 2 -5.99 -6.07 -21.78
N ILE A 3 -6.54 -4.86 -21.75
CA ILE A 3 -6.28 -3.91 -20.65
C ILE A 3 -6.89 -4.38 -19.31
N GLU A 4 -8.08 -4.98 -19.33
CA GLU A 4 -8.72 -5.56 -18.13
C GLU A 4 -7.87 -6.67 -17.51
N LYS A 5 -7.28 -7.53 -18.37
CA LYS A 5 -6.39 -8.61 -17.91
C LYS A 5 -5.13 -8.02 -17.27
N ILE A 6 -4.52 -7.01 -17.89
CA ILE A 6 -3.37 -6.27 -17.32
C ILE A 6 -3.73 -5.68 -15.96
N PHE A 7 -4.90 -5.04 -15.85
CA PHE A 7 -5.35 -4.44 -14.60
C PHE A 7 -5.56 -5.47 -13.48
N LYS A 8 -6.20 -6.60 -13.78
CA LYS A 8 -6.32 -7.70 -12.81
C LYS A 8 -4.97 -8.25 -12.38
N TYR A 9 -4.01 -8.35 -13.31
CA TYR A 9 -2.64 -8.75 -12.96
C TYR A 9 -1.92 -7.73 -12.10
N LEU A 10 -2.12 -6.42 -12.33
CA LEU A 10 -1.58 -5.38 -11.45
C LEU A 10 -2.15 -5.48 -10.04
N ILE A 11 -3.46 -5.76 -9.90
CA ILE A 11 -4.07 -5.99 -8.59
C ILE A 11 -3.45 -7.22 -7.90
N LEU A 12 -3.29 -8.34 -8.62
CA LEU A 12 -2.66 -9.54 -8.06
C LEU A 12 -1.19 -9.31 -7.70
N ALA A 13 -0.45 -8.55 -8.51
CA ALA A 13 0.92 -8.14 -8.22
C ALA A 13 0.98 -7.25 -6.96
N ASN A 14 0.02 -6.34 -6.79
CA ASN A 14 -0.07 -5.49 -5.61
C ASN A 14 -0.33 -6.33 -4.33
N ILE A 15 -1.24 -7.32 -4.40
CA ILE A 15 -1.46 -8.28 -3.31
C ILE A 15 -0.19 -9.08 -3.00
N PHE A 16 0.50 -9.57 -4.03
CA PHE A 16 1.74 -10.31 -3.87
C PHE A 16 2.81 -9.46 -3.17
N LEU A 17 3.03 -8.23 -3.64
CA LEU A 17 3.98 -7.29 -3.04
C LEU A 17 3.64 -7.00 -1.57
N PHE A 18 2.35 -6.81 -1.27
CA PHE A 18 1.90 -6.59 0.10
C PHE A 18 2.25 -7.75 1.04
N VAL A 19 1.98 -8.99 0.61
CA VAL A 19 2.35 -10.20 1.36
C VAL A 19 3.87 -10.32 1.49
N SER A 20 4.63 -10.02 0.43
CA SER A 20 6.10 -10.03 0.47
C SER A 20 6.66 -9.00 1.45
N ILE A 21 6.07 -7.81 1.56
CA ILE A 21 6.48 -6.78 2.53
C ILE A 21 6.32 -7.31 3.96
N ILE A 22 5.17 -7.90 4.29
CA ILE A 22 4.92 -8.48 5.63
C ILE A 22 5.97 -9.55 5.96
N ILE A 23 6.26 -10.44 5.01
CA ILE A 23 7.26 -11.49 5.19
C ILE A 23 8.67 -10.89 5.36
N SER A 24 8.99 -9.82 4.64
CA SER A 24 10.32 -9.19 4.65
C SER A 24 10.73 -8.67 6.03
N PHE A 25 9.78 -8.23 6.86
CA PHE A 25 10.07 -7.75 8.21
C PHE A 25 10.72 -8.81 9.11
N LYS A 26 10.48 -10.10 8.84
CA LYS A 26 11.14 -11.20 9.59
C LYS A 26 12.65 -11.27 9.34
N TYR A 27 13.13 -10.70 8.24
CA TYR A 27 14.53 -10.71 7.83
C TYR A 27 15.26 -9.40 8.18
N GLN A 28 14.67 -8.58 9.06
CA GLN A 28 15.31 -7.34 9.49
C GLN A 28 16.49 -7.64 10.42
N SER A 29 17.64 -7.02 10.17
CA SER A 29 18.85 -7.24 10.96
C SER A 29 18.70 -6.65 12.37
N THR A 30 19.39 -7.26 13.34
CA THR A 30 19.44 -6.80 14.73
C THR A 30 19.96 -5.38 14.84
N GLN A 31 20.97 -5.02 14.05
CA GLN A 31 21.53 -3.66 13.98
C GLN A 31 20.48 -2.62 13.62
N ILE A 32 19.64 -2.88 12.60
CA ILE A 32 18.57 -1.95 12.21
C ILE A 32 17.54 -1.81 13.33
N ILE A 33 17.20 -2.91 14.02
CA ILE A 33 16.26 -2.88 15.15
C ILE A 33 16.80 -2.02 16.29
N GLU A 34 18.08 -2.15 16.63
CA GLU A 34 18.74 -1.35 17.68
C GLU A 34 18.83 0.12 17.30
N LEU A 35 19.23 0.43 16.07
CA LEU A 35 19.24 1.79 15.54
C LEU A 35 17.85 2.43 15.61
N SER A 36 16.81 1.70 15.21
CA SER A 36 15.43 2.18 15.24
C SER A 36 14.94 2.51 16.66
N LYS A 37 15.34 1.73 17.67
CA LYS A 37 14.97 1.99 19.08
C LYS A 37 15.53 3.30 19.63
N ASN A 38 16.64 3.78 19.09
CA ASN A 38 17.28 5.03 19.51
C ASN A 38 16.73 6.26 18.78
N LEU A 39 15.83 6.08 17.80
CA LEU A 39 15.17 7.17 17.11
C LEU A 39 13.96 7.68 17.89
N ASP A 40 13.66 8.95 17.66
CA ASP A 40 12.40 9.54 18.08
C ASP A 40 11.22 8.76 17.53
N LYS A 41 10.27 8.42 18.42
CA LYS A 41 9.00 7.82 18.04
C LYS A 41 8.26 8.70 17.03
N GLY A 42 7.89 8.11 15.90
CA GLY A 42 7.08 8.73 14.86
C GLY A 42 5.60 8.39 15.02
N PHE A 43 4.79 8.83 14.06
CA PHE A 43 3.36 8.54 14.03
C PHE A 43 3.05 7.04 14.16
N PHE A 44 3.80 6.20 13.44
CA PHE A 44 3.61 4.74 13.41
C PHE A 44 3.91 4.05 14.75
N ASP A 45 4.60 4.71 15.69
CA ASP A 45 4.90 4.17 17.02
C ASP A 45 3.83 4.56 18.07
N THR A 46 2.86 5.41 17.69
CA THR A 46 1.79 5.87 18.59
C THR A 46 0.59 4.92 18.53
N PRO A 47 -0.20 4.80 19.62
CA PRO A 47 -1.43 4.00 19.61
C PRO A 47 -2.41 4.43 18.50
N LEU A 48 -2.51 5.75 18.25
CA LEU A 48 -3.34 6.30 17.19
C LEU A 48 -2.83 5.92 15.80
N GLY A 49 -1.52 6.02 15.56
CA GLY A 49 -0.94 5.64 14.27
C GLY A 49 -1.08 4.16 13.99
N ILE A 50 -0.82 3.30 14.97
CA ILE A 50 -1.05 1.84 14.85
C ILE A 50 -2.51 1.57 14.51
N PHE A 51 -3.45 2.21 15.22
CA PHE A 51 -4.88 2.07 14.94
C PHE A 51 -5.25 2.48 13.51
N ILE A 52 -4.75 3.64 13.05
CA ILE A 52 -5.01 4.15 11.70
C ILE A 52 -4.40 3.23 10.63
N VAL A 53 -3.21 2.68 10.85
CA VAL A 53 -2.57 1.73 9.93
C VAL A 53 -3.39 0.45 9.81
N VAL A 54 -3.82 -0.13 10.93
CA VAL A 54 -4.67 -1.34 10.93
C VAL A 54 -6.01 -1.08 10.26
N LEU A 55 -6.65 0.06 10.54
CA LEU A 55 -7.89 0.45 9.89
C LEU A 55 -7.71 0.63 8.38
N THR A 56 -6.63 1.31 7.97
CA THR A 56 -6.29 1.52 6.55
C THR A 56 -6.05 0.20 5.84
N LEU A 57 -5.43 -0.78 6.51
CA LEU A 57 -5.23 -2.13 5.98
C LEU A 57 -6.55 -2.85 5.71
N ILE A 58 -7.52 -2.76 6.62
CA ILE A 58 -8.85 -3.35 6.43
C ILE A 58 -9.54 -2.70 5.22
N ILE A 59 -9.51 -1.37 5.16
CA ILE A 59 -10.09 -0.61 4.04
C ILE A 59 -9.40 -0.96 2.73
N TYR A 60 -8.08 -1.13 2.73
CA TYR A 60 -7.30 -1.54 1.57
C TYR A 60 -7.72 -2.90 1.03
N ILE A 61 -7.95 -3.91 1.89
CA ILE A 61 -8.44 -5.23 1.45
C ILE A 61 -9.80 -5.09 0.74
N VAL A 62 -10.71 -4.29 1.32
CA VAL A 62 -12.01 -4.01 0.72
C VAL A 62 -11.86 -3.28 -0.63
N ALA A 63 -10.94 -2.32 -0.71
CA ALA A 63 -10.65 -1.58 -1.94
C ALA A 63 -10.13 -2.51 -3.04
N ILE A 64 -9.14 -3.34 -2.74
CA ILE A 64 -8.55 -4.31 -3.68
C ILE A 64 -9.60 -5.31 -4.19
N TYR A 65 -10.39 -5.90 -3.30
CA TYR A 65 -11.48 -6.78 -3.68
C TYR A 65 -12.50 -6.07 -4.60
N SER A 66 -12.83 -4.82 -4.28
CA SER A 66 -13.77 -4.02 -5.05
C SER A 66 -13.22 -3.63 -6.43
N LEU A 67 -11.93 -3.31 -6.52
CA LEU A 67 -11.24 -3.05 -7.77
C LEU A 67 -11.20 -4.29 -8.66
N TYR A 68 -10.90 -5.46 -8.11
CA TYR A 68 -10.82 -6.72 -8.88
C TYR A 68 -12.17 -7.09 -9.52
N ASN A 69 -13.26 -6.75 -8.84
CA ASN A 69 -14.63 -6.96 -9.28
C ASN A 69 -15.26 -5.75 -9.98
N PHE A 70 -14.48 -4.71 -10.27
CA PHE A 70 -14.94 -3.47 -10.92
C PHE A 70 -16.16 -2.80 -10.24
N LYS A 71 -16.24 -2.80 -8.91
CA LYS A 71 -17.30 -2.09 -8.17
C LYS A 71 -17.03 -0.59 -8.13
N LYS A 72 -18.02 0.26 -8.45
CA LYS A 72 -17.86 1.73 -8.54
C LYS A 72 -17.17 2.39 -7.33
N PHE A 73 -17.50 2.00 -6.11
CA PHE A 73 -16.92 2.60 -4.91
C PHE A 73 -15.44 2.26 -4.71
N GLY A 74 -14.95 1.16 -5.31
CA GLY A 74 -13.57 0.70 -5.14
C GLY A 74 -12.53 1.71 -5.61
N LYS A 75 -12.86 2.53 -6.63
CA LYS A 75 -11.96 3.57 -7.15
C LYS A 75 -11.61 4.61 -6.08
N ASN A 76 -12.64 5.21 -5.50
CA ASN A 76 -12.47 6.25 -4.50
C ASN A 76 -11.88 5.68 -3.22
N LEU A 77 -12.28 4.45 -2.84
CA LEU A 77 -11.75 3.80 -1.65
C LEU A 77 -10.23 3.58 -1.77
N PHE A 78 -9.77 3.09 -2.92
CA PHE A 78 -8.34 2.90 -3.19
C PHE A 78 -7.56 4.23 -3.20
N LEU A 79 -8.13 5.28 -3.83
CA LEU A 79 -7.55 6.62 -3.80
C LEU A 79 -7.36 7.12 -2.36
N TYR A 80 -8.39 7.00 -1.52
CA TYR A 80 -8.30 7.44 -0.13
C TYR A 80 -7.28 6.65 0.66
N VAL A 81 -7.16 5.33 0.44
CA VAL A 81 -6.11 4.52 1.07
C VAL A 81 -4.72 5.04 0.72
N VAL A 82 -4.45 5.29 -0.57
CA VAL A 82 -3.15 5.82 -1.02
C VAL A 82 -2.87 7.18 -0.39
N LEU A 83 -3.86 8.08 -0.36
CA LEU A 83 -3.70 9.40 0.25
C LEU A 83 -3.45 9.32 1.76
N ILE A 84 -4.22 8.51 2.48
CA ILE A 84 -4.04 8.28 3.93
C ILE A 84 -2.64 7.74 4.18
N TYR A 85 -2.17 6.77 3.39
CA TYR A 85 -0.83 6.22 3.53
C TYR A 85 0.27 7.28 3.33
N ILE A 86 0.14 8.16 2.32
CA ILE A 86 1.06 9.29 2.13
C ILE A 86 1.06 10.22 3.35
N PHE A 87 -0.11 10.56 3.90
CA PHE A 87 -0.20 11.37 5.12
C PHE A 87 0.47 10.69 6.31
N CYS A 88 0.28 9.39 6.50
CA CYS A 88 0.95 8.63 7.56
C CYS A 88 2.47 8.69 7.42
N ILE A 89 3.01 8.56 6.19
CA ILE A 89 4.45 8.68 5.93
C ILE A 89 4.97 10.07 6.32
N LEU A 90 4.27 11.13 5.93
CA LEU A 90 4.68 12.52 6.25
C LEU A 90 4.77 12.77 7.77
N LEU A 91 3.93 12.11 8.55
CA LEU A 91 3.93 12.19 10.01
C LEU A 91 4.92 11.20 10.67
N GLY A 92 5.53 10.33 9.88
CA GLY A 92 6.26 9.15 10.33
C GLY A 92 7.66 9.36 10.93
N LYS A 93 8.15 10.61 11.03
CA LYS A 93 9.54 10.95 11.39
C LYS A 93 10.56 10.07 10.62
N ILE A 94 11.75 9.83 11.19
CA ILE A 94 12.79 9.02 10.57
C ILE A 94 12.42 7.54 10.73
N GLN A 95 12.43 6.80 9.62
CA GLN A 95 12.20 5.36 9.61
C GLN A 95 13.37 4.65 8.96
N ILE A 96 13.88 3.63 9.63
CA ILE A 96 14.95 2.79 9.09
C ILE A 96 14.34 1.46 8.67
N LEU A 97 14.44 1.17 7.38
CA LEU A 97 13.96 -0.07 6.78
C LEU A 97 15.13 -0.82 6.17
N ASN A 98 15.05 -2.15 6.20
CA ASN A 98 15.99 -3.00 5.49
C ASN A 98 15.86 -2.78 3.95
N PRO A 99 16.94 -2.85 3.15
CA PRO A 99 16.84 -2.58 1.70
C PRO A 99 15.83 -3.46 0.96
N ILE A 100 15.64 -4.71 1.39
CA ILE A 100 14.63 -5.61 0.82
C ILE A 100 13.21 -5.05 1.05
N THR A 101 12.89 -4.69 2.29
CA THR A 101 11.58 -4.13 2.66
C THR A 101 11.32 -2.82 1.94
N TYR A 102 12.34 -1.95 1.90
CA TYR A 102 12.25 -0.67 1.18
C TYR A 102 12.02 -0.86 -0.32
N SER A 103 12.73 -1.78 -0.95
CA SER A 103 12.58 -2.07 -2.39
C SER A 103 11.18 -2.62 -2.71
N LEU A 104 10.66 -3.51 -1.86
CA LEU A 104 9.31 -4.05 -2.01
C LEU A 104 8.24 -2.96 -1.84
N GLN A 105 8.40 -2.05 -0.84
CA GLN A 105 7.52 -0.91 -0.67
C GLN A 105 7.54 0.02 -1.89
N TYR A 106 8.72 0.31 -2.42
CA TYR A 106 8.85 1.15 -3.62
C TYR A 106 8.12 0.53 -4.84
N MET A 107 8.26 -0.78 -5.05
CA MET A 107 7.51 -1.48 -6.10
C MET A 107 6.00 -1.46 -5.86
N ALA A 108 5.55 -1.56 -4.60
CA ALA A 108 4.14 -1.45 -4.26
C ALA A 108 3.61 -0.05 -4.60
N THR A 109 4.34 1.01 -4.24
CA THR A 109 3.98 2.41 -4.56
C THR A 109 3.89 2.65 -6.07
N LEU A 110 4.82 2.11 -6.87
CA LEU A 110 4.74 2.20 -8.33
C LEU A 110 3.49 1.48 -8.87
N THR A 111 3.18 0.31 -8.31
CA THR A 111 1.99 -0.46 -8.68
C THR A 111 0.71 0.30 -8.32
N ASP A 112 0.66 0.95 -7.16
CA ASP A 112 -0.47 1.80 -6.74
C ASP A 112 -0.68 2.95 -7.73
N GLY A 113 0.40 3.63 -8.12
CA GLY A 113 0.36 4.69 -9.13
C GLY A 113 -0.16 4.20 -10.49
N ALA A 114 0.27 3.02 -10.92
CA ALA A 114 -0.22 2.39 -12.15
C ALA A 114 -1.72 2.03 -12.06
N ILE A 115 -2.17 1.48 -10.93
CA ILE A 115 -3.58 1.17 -10.67
C ILE A 115 -4.41 2.45 -10.70
N LEU A 116 -4.00 3.50 -9.97
CA LEU A 116 -4.67 4.81 -9.97
C LEU A 116 -4.77 5.41 -11.37
N THR A 117 -3.69 5.31 -12.15
CA THR A 117 -3.68 5.81 -13.53
C THR A 117 -4.72 5.06 -14.38
N LEU A 118 -4.77 3.73 -14.29
CA LEU A 118 -5.71 2.94 -15.08
C LEU A 118 -7.17 3.17 -14.68
N ILE A 119 -7.49 3.31 -13.39
CA ILE A 119 -8.88 3.48 -12.95
C ILE A 119 -9.47 4.86 -13.25
N TYR A 120 -8.63 5.90 -13.40
CA TYR A 120 -9.09 7.28 -13.66
C TYR A 120 -8.85 7.74 -15.10
N PHE A 121 -7.75 7.32 -15.73
CA PHE A 121 -7.29 7.88 -17.02
C PHE A 121 -7.28 6.87 -18.17
N SER A 122 -7.79 5.66 -17.97
CA SER A 122 -7.90 4.66 -19.05
C SER A 122 -9.36 4.24 -19.32
N PRO A 123 -9.64 3.55 -20.45
CA PRO A 123 -10.97 3.01 -20.75
C PRO A 123 -11.53 2.05 -19.69
N ILE A 124 -10.68 1.51 -18.79
CA ILE A 124 -11.13 0.68 -17.67
C ILE A 124 -12.10 1.43 -16.75
N LYS A 125 -12.01 2.76 -16.66
CA LYS A 125 -12.87 3.57 -15.80
C LYS A 125 -14.37 3.34 -16.02
N GLU A 126 -14.76 2.97 -17.25
CA GLU A 126 -16.14 2.73 -17.69
C GLU A 126 -16.72 1.39 -17.22
N LYS A 127 -15.84 0.45 -16.83
CA LYS A 127 -16.25 -0.86 -16.30
C LYS A 127 -16.75 -0.78 -14.86
N PHE A 128 -16.39 0.29 -14.16
CA PHE A 128 -16.79 0.52 -12.79
C PHE A 128 -18.24 1.00 -12.72
N LYS A 129 -19.18 0.06 -12.50
CA LYS A 129 -20.62 0.30 -12.35
C LYS A 129 -21.04 0.22 -10.89
#